data_AF-A0A838SKQ4-F1
#
_entry.id   AF-A0A838SKQ4-F1
#
_cell.length_a   1.000
_cell.length_b   1.000
_cell.length_c   1.000
_cell.angle_alpha   90.00
_cell.angle_beta   90.00
_cell.angle_gamma   90.00
#
_symmetry.space_group_name_H-M   'P 1'
#
loop_
_entity.id
_entity.type
_entity.pdbx_description
1 polymer ?
#
loop_
_entity_poly.entity_id
_entity_poly.type
_entity_poly.pdbx_seq_one_letter_code
_entity_poly.pdbx_strand_id
1 'polypeptide(L)'
;MTSFQIADAAVEGRLADAVQQLRWLLSVGGSPLGVTAAMALGLRALVRVAGAGRVSRPADLARDLKMPPWKVDRARQQLRGWTPAGMTEAVRAVAAADEEVKTGAADKSYAVERAVAAVVAARSRR
;
A
#
# COMPACT_ATOMS: atom_id res chain seq x y z
N MET A 1 11.37 -10.85 -6.02
CA MET A 1 10.29 -10.32 -5.16
C MET A 1 9.49 -9.33 -5.98
N THR A 2 8.17 -9.30 -5.85
CA THR A 2 7.32 -8.43 -6.67
C THR A 2 7.01 -7.11 -5.95
N SER A 3 6.72 -6.07 -6.71
CA SER A 3 6.23 -4.79 -6.19
C SER A 3 5.00 -4.95 -5.27
N PHE A 4 4.15 -5.94 -5.55
CA PHE A 4 2.99 -6.26 -4.71
C PHE A 4 3.40 -6.87 -3.36
N GLN A 5 4.43 -7.72 -3.31
CA GLN A 5 4.93 -8.27 -2.03
C GLN A 5 5.48 -7.16 -1.12
N ILE A 6 6.20 -6.20 -1.70
CA ILE A 6 6.71 -5.02 -0.97
C ILE A 6 5.56 -4.16 -0.47
N ALA A 7 4.56 -3.88 -1.32
CA ALA A 7 3.38 -3.11 -0.96
C ALA A 7 2.56 -3.78 0.16
N ASP A 8 2.34 -5.10 0.07
CA ASP A 8 1.63 -5.87 1.10
C ASP A 8 2.40 -5.83 2.43
N ALA A 9 3.73 -5.97 2.41
CA ALA A 9 4.55 -5.84 3.62
C ALA A 9 4.46 -4.45 4.25
N ALA A 10 4.51 -3.39 3.45
CA ALA A 10 4.35 -2.01 3.93
C ALA A 10 2.95 -1.77 4.55
N VAL A 11 1.90 -2.19 3.85
CA VAL A 11 0.50 -2.06 4.29
C VAL A 11 0.22 -2.86 5.57
N GLU A 12 0.94 -3.96 5.77
CA GLU A 12 0.87 -4.81 6.97
C GLU A 12 1.86 -4.38 8.07
N GLY A 13 2.52 -3.23 7.89
CA GLY A 13 3.40 -2.61 8.87
C GLY A 13 4.73 -3.34 9.11
N ARG A 14 5.12 -4.25 8.21
CA ARG A 14 6.40 -4.98 8.29
C ARG A 14 7.50 -4.17 7.63
N LEU A 15 8.01 -3.15 8.35
CA LEU A 15 9.01 -2.22 7.81
C LEU A 15 10.30 -2.93 7.37
N ALA A 16 10.86 -3.77 8.23
CA ALA A 16 12.13 -4.46 7.95
C ALA A 16 12.03 -5.31 6.68
N ASP A 17 10.97 -6.11 6.57
CA ASP A 17 10.68 -6.88 5.36
C ASP A 17 10.53 -5.96 4.15
N ALA A 18 9.64 -4.97 4.20
CA ALA A 18 9.36 -4.11 3.06
C ALA A 18 10.62 -3.40 2.53
N VAL A 19 11.46 -2.87 3.43
CA VAL A 19 12.71 -2.18 3.07
C VAL A 19 13.75 -3.16 2.53
N GLN A 20 13.93 -4.33 3.16
CA GLN A 20 14.86 -5.34 2.65
C GLN A 20 14.47 -5.81 1.24
N GLN A 21 13.19 -6.09 1.03
CA GLN A 21 12.67 -6.54 -0.27
C GLN A 21 12.79 -5.45 -1.33
N LEU A 22 12.52 -4.20 -0.96
CA LEU A 22 12.68 -3.04 -1.83
C LEU A 22 14.14 -2.87 -2.27
N ARG A 23 15.07 -2.84 -1.31
CA ARG A 23 16.51 -2.66 -1.61
C ARG A 23 17.04 -3.79 -2.49
N TRP A 24 16.64 -5.03 -2.21
CA TRP A 24 16.97 -6.15 -3.09
C TRP A 24 16.41 -5.94 -4.50
N LEU A 25 15.11 -5.62 -4.62
CA LEU A 25 14.45 -5.40 -5.91
C LEU A 25 15.15 -4.31 -6.73
N LEU A 26 15.50 -3.19 -6.11
CA LEU A 26 16.17 -2.07 -6.77
C LEU A 26 17.61 -2.43 -7.16
N SER A 27 18.32 -3.22 -6.34
CA SER A 27 19.69 -3.66 -6.65
C SER A 27 19.79 -4.53 -7.90
N VAL A 28 18.71 -5.24 -8.26
CA VAL A 28 18.62 -6.06 -9.48
C VAL A 28 17.91 -5.35 -10.64
N GLY A 29 17.79 -4.02 -10.59
CA GLY A 29 17.19 -3.21 -11.66
C GLY A 29 15.66 -3.20 -11.71
N GLY A 30 14.99 -3.61 -10.63
CA GLY A 30 13.54 -3.54 -10.52
C GLY A 30 13.02 -2.10 -10.55
N SER A 31 11.78 -1.92 -11.03
CA SER A 31 11.21 -0.59 -11.27
C SER A 31 10.66 0.07 -10.00
N PRO A 32 11.16 1.26 -9.60
CA PRO A 32 10.57 2.06 -8.52
C PRO A 32 9.11 2.44 -8.81
N LEU A 33 8.79 2.75 -10.08
CA LEU A 33 7.43 3.08 -10.53
C LEU A 33 6.47 1.91 -10.34
N GLY A 34 6.94 0.68 -10.52
CA GLY A 34 6.15 -0.52 -10.24
C GLY A 34 5.76 -0.62 -8.76
N VAL A 35 6.66 -0.21 -7.86
CA VAL A 35 6.42 -0.24 -6.41
C VAL A 35 5.41 0.83 -5.99
N THR A 36 5.52 2.07 -6.47
CA THR A 36 4.53 3.13 -6.19
C THR A 36 3.14 2.75 -6.71
N ALA A 37 3.07 2.21 -7.93
CA ALA A 37 1.81 1.72 -8.50
C ALA A 37 1.19 0.60 -7.67
N ALA A 38 1.99 -0.38 -7.22
CA ALA A 38 1.52 -1.48 -6.39
C ALA A 38 0.98 -0.99 -5.02
N MET A 39 1.69 -0.06 -4.37
CA MET A 39 1.23 0.56 -3.11
C MET A 39 -0.08 1.30 -3.31
N ALA A 40 -0.21 2.09 -4.38
CA ALA A 40 -1.43 2.82 -4.69
C ALA A 40 -2.61 1.88 -4.94
N LEU A 41 -2.40 0.76 -5.63
CA LEU A 41 -3.43 -0.26 -5.84
C LEU A 41 -3.86 -0.95 -4.54
N GLY A 42 -2.91 -1.27 -3.66
CA GLY A 42 -3.18 -1.85 -2.34
C GLY A 42 -4.02 -0.91 -1.47
N LEU A 43 -3.58 0.34 -1.33
CA LEU A 43 -4.29 1.35 -0.54
C LEU A 43 -5.69 1.65 -1.10
N ARG A 44 -5.86 1.76 -2.42
CA ARG A 44 -7.19 1.92 -3.03
C ARG A 44 -8.12 0.74 -2.71
N ALA A 45 -7.62 -0.49 -2.69
CA ALA A 45 -8.42 -1.64 -2.29
C ALA A 45 -8.88 -1.52 -0.83
N LEU A 46 -8.01 -1.08 0.08
CA LEU A 46 -8.38 -0.83 1.48
C LEU A 46 -9.42 0.28 1.63
N VAL A 47 -9.23 1.41 0.93
CA VAL A 47 -10.18 2.54 0.97
C VAL A 47 -11.58 2.10 0.48
N ARG A 48 -11.65 1.35 -0.62
CA ARG A 48 -12.93 0.84 -1.14
C ARG A 48 -13.65 -0.07 -0.14
N VAL A 49 -12.90 -0.95 0.52
CA VAL A 49 -13.45 -1.87 1.52
C VAL A 49 -13.82 -1.13 2.81
N ALA A 50 -13.05 -0.11 3.21
CA ALA A 50 -13.36 0.71 4.37
C ALA A 50 -14.63 1.55 4.18
N GLY A 51 -14.82 2.13 2.98
CA GLY A 51 -15.98 2.96 2.65
C GLY A 51 -17.30 2.18 2.53
N ALA A 52 -17.24 0.88 2.26
CA ALA A 52 -18.43 0.03 2.09
C ALA A 52 -19.03 -0.49 3.42
N GLY A 53 -18.49 -0.04 4.57
CA GLY A 53 -19.06 -0.28 5.90
C GLY A 53 -18.64 -1.61 6.55
N ARG A 54 -18.54 -1.63 7.89
CA ARG A 54 -18.08 -2.80 8.67
C ARG A 54 -19.12 -3.93 8.79
N VAL A 55 -20.40 -3.63 8.56
CA VAL A 55 -21.55 -4.50 8.91
C VAL A 55 -21.92 -5.48 7.78
N SER A 56 -21.55 -5.18 6.53
CA SER A 56 -21.91 -6.00 5.38
C SER A 56 -21.21 -7.36 5.38
N ARG A 57 -21.91 -8.42 4.96
CA ARG A 57 -21.32 -9.77 4.82
C ARG A 57 -20.25 -9.75 3.72
N PRO A 58 -19.14 -10.51 3.86
CA PRO A 58 -18.05 -10.49 2.87
C PRO A 58 -18.48 -10.79 1.43
N ALA A 59 -19.44 -11.70 1.24
CA ALA A 59 -19.96 -12.07 -0.07
C ALA A 59 -20.70 -10.92 -0.77
N ASP A 60 -21.53 -10.17 -0.01
CA ASP A 60 -22.24 -9.01 -0.52
C ASP A 60 -21.24 -7.91 -0.91
N LEU A 61 -20.23 -7.69 -0.06
CA LEU A 61 -19.16 -6.72 -0.29
C LEU A 61 -18.33 -7.05 -1.53
N ALA A 62 -18.01 -8.33 -1.75
CA ALA A 62 -17.29 -8.79 -2.94
C ALA A 62 -18.06 -8.51 -4.23
N ARG A 63 -19.38 -8.76 -4.22
CA ARG A 63 -20.26 -8.45 -5.35
C ARG A 63 -20.32 -6.95 -5.62
N ASP A 64 -20.59 -6.16 -4.58
CA ASP A 64 -20.80 -4.71 -4.71
C ASP A 64 -19.49 -3.99 -5.10
N LEU A 65 -18.36 -4.43 -4.58
CA LEU A 65 -17.04 -3.90 -4.95
C LEU A 65 -16.46 -4.53 -6.23
N LYS A 66 -17.13 -5.52 -6.84
CA LYS A 66 -16.61 -6.29 -7.99
C LYS A 66 -15.19 -6.80 -7.72
N MET A 67 -14.95 -7.30 -6.52
CA MET A 67 -13.65 -7.82 -6.05
C MET A 67 -13.76 -9.31 -5.75
N PRO A 68 -12.71 -10.11 -6.02
CA PRO A 68 -12.68 -11.51 -5.57
C PRO A 68 -12.87 -11.61 -4.04
N PRO A 69 -13.63 -12.59 -3.53
CA PRO A 69 -13.90 -12.73 -2.08
C PRO A 69 -12.63 -12.75 -1.22
N TRP A 70 -11.62 -13.51 -1.63
CA TRP A 70 -10.33 -13.58 -0.93
C TRP A 70 -9.63 -12.22 -0.79
N LYS A 71 -9.83 -11.32 -1.77
CA LYS A 71 -9.23 -9.98 -1.78
C LYS A 71 -9.97 -9.04 -0.82
N VAL A 72 -11.29 -9.19 -0.74
CA VAL A 72 -12.11 -8.49 0.27
C VAL A 72 -11.74 -8.96 1.67
N ASP A 73 -11.64 -10.26 1.89
CA ASP A 73 -11.26 -10.82 3.19
C ASP A 73 -9.88 -10.34 3.63
N ARG A 74 -8.88 -10.41 2.74
CA ARG A 74 -7.54 -9.86 3.00
C ARG A 74 -7.61 -8.37 3.38
N ALA A 75 -8.30 -7.56 2.59
CA ALA A 75 -8.43 -6.12 2.86
C ALA A 75 -9.11 -5.86 4.21
N ARG A 76 -10.17 -6.59 4.57
CA ARG A 76 -10.82 -6.49 5.89
C ARG A 76 -9.88 -6.84 7.03
N GLN A 77 -9.05 -7.86 6.85
CA GLN A 77 -8.05 -8.24 7.86
C GLN A 77 -6.99 -7.15 8.04
N GLN A 78 -6.48 -6.59 6.94
CA GLN A 78 -5.50 -5.51 6.95
C GLN A 78 -6.07 -4.24 7.61
N LEU A 79 -7.34 -3.88 7.31
CA LEU A 79 -8.02 -2.70 7.87
C LEU A 79 -8.08 -2.64 9.39
N ARG A 80 -7.96 -3.77 10.10
CA ARG A 80 -7.92 -3.78 11.58
C ARG A 80 -6.76 -2.98 12.16
N GLY A 81 -5.68 -2.81 11.40
CA GLY A 81 -4.53 -2.00 11.80
C GLY A 81 -4.59 -0.54 11.33
N TRP A 82 -5.65 -0.11 10.66
CA TRP A 82 -5.70 1.21 10.02
C TRP A 82 -6.73 2.14 10.67
N THR A 83 -6.36 3.41 10.79
CA THR A 83 -7.27 4.51 11.11
C THR A 83 -7.61 5.31 9.84
N PRO A 84 -8.74 6.03 9.79
CA PRO A 84 -9.06 6.90 8.65
C PRO A 84 -7.96 7.94 8.37
N ALA A 85 -7.45 8.59 9.42
CA ALA A 85 -6.38 9.58 9.30
C ALA A 85 -5.08 8.94 8.77
N GLY A 86 -4.69 7.78 9.30
CA GLY A 86 -3.53 7.03 8.80
C GLY A 86 -3.68 6.66 7.32
N MET A 87 -4.88 6.24 6.90
CA MET A 87 -5.15 5.92 5.49
C MET A 87 -4.96 7.14 4.58
N THR A 88 -5.48 8.30 4.97
CA THR A 88 -5.31 9.56 4.21
C THR A 88 -3.84 9.93 4.08
N GLU A 89 -3.08 9.85 5.16
CA GLU A 89 -1.64 10.14 5.16
C GLU A 89 -0.85 9.17 4.27
N ALA A 90 -1.15 7.87 4.35
CA ALA A 90 -0.52 6.86 3.49
C ALA A 90 -0.80 7.11 2.00
N VAL A 91 -2.05 7.44 1.65
CA VAL A 91 -2.42 7.76 0.26
C VAL A 91 -1.68 8.99 -0.24
N ARG A 92 -1.57 10.04 0.58
CA ARG A 92 -0.81 11.25 0.23
C ARG A 92 0.67 10.97 0.03
N ALA A 93 1.29 10.20 0.93
CA ALA A 93 2.70 9.83 0.84
C ALA A 93 3.01 9.04 -0.44
N VAL A 94 2.14 8.09 -0.80
CA VAL A 94 2.30 7.31 -2.04
C VAL A 94 2.08 8.17 -3.27
N ALA A 95 1.11 9.10 -3.26
CA ALA A 95 0.87 10.01 -4.36
C ALA A 95 2.08 10.95 -4.62
N ALA A 96 2.66 11.52 -3.57
CA ALA A 96 3.85 12.35 -3.67
C ALA A 96 5.04 11.58 -4.25
N ALA A 97 5.28 10.34 -3.79
CA ALA A 97 6.35 9.51 -4.33
C ALA A 97 6.11 9.10 -5.80
N ASP A 98 4.86 8.84 -6.18
CA ASP A 98 4.50 8.51 -7.57
C ASP A 98 4.79 9.70 -8.51
N GLU A 99 4.51 10.92 -8.06
CA GLU A 99 4.85 12.16 -8.76
C GLU A 99 6.38 12.33 -8.91
N GLU A 100 7.15 12.15 -7.82
CA GLU A 100 8.61 12.26 -7.86
C GLU A 100 9.27 11.22 -8.80
N VAL A 101 8.77 9.98 -8.78
CA VAL A 101 9.28 8.91 -9.64
C VAL A 101 9.00 9.19 -11.12
N LYS A 102 7.86 9.82 -11.43
CA LYS A 102 7.45 10.22 -12.79
C LYS A 102 8.18 11.46 -13.30
N THR A 103 8.35 12.46 -12.45
CA THR A 103 8.98 13.74 -12.80
C THR A 103 10.50 13.66 -12.92
N GLY A 104 11.11 12.52 -12.57
CA GLY A 104 12.54 12.29 -12.75
C GLY A 104 13.38 12.82 -11.60
N ALA A 105 12.86 12.81 -10.37
CA ALA A 105 13.62 13.17 -9.18
C ALA A 105 14.99 12.47 -9.14
N ALA A 106 16.00 13.18 -8.63
CA ALA A 106 17.40 12.74 -8.64
C ALA A 106 17.63 11.38 -7.97
N ASP A 107 16.78 10.99 -7.00
CA ASP A 107 16.83 9.68 -6.36
C ASP A 107 15.43 9.04 -6.23
N LYS A 108 15.04 8.30 -7.27
CA LYS A 108 13.77 7.54 -7.31
C LYS A 108 13.73 6.42 -6.25
N SER A 109 14.89 5.85 -5.91
CA SER A 109 14.97 4.78 -4.92
C SER A 109 14.63 5.31 -3.54
N TYR A 110 15.20 6.46 -3.19
CA TYR A 110 14.89 7.16 -1.95
C TYR A 110 13.42 7.58 -1.86
N ALA A 111 12.83 8.09 -2.95
CA ALA A 111 11.42 8.46 -2.98
C ALA A 111 10.50 7.28 -2.60
N VAL A 112 10.78 6.08 -3.13
CA VAL A 112 10.01 4.87 -2.83
C VAL A 112 10.29 4.35 -1.42
N GLU A 113 11.54 4.35 -0.95
CA GLU A 113 11.88 3.91 0.41
C GLU A 113 11.21 4.80 1.47
N ARG A 114 11.20 6.12 1.23
CA ARG A 114 10.49 7.09 2.07
C ARG A 114 8.97 6.84 2.08
N ALA A 115 8.38 6.52 0.92
CA ALA A 115 6.97 6.17 0.84
C ALA A 115 6.64 4.90 1.64
N VAL A 116 7.48 3.86 1.55
CA VAL A 116 7.32 2.64 2.36
C VAL A 116 7.34 2.95 3.86
N ALA A 117 8.33 3.73 4.31
CA ALA A 117 8.43 4.14 5.71
C ALA A 117 7.20 4.95 6.16
N ALA A 118 6.73 5.88 5.33
CA ALA A 118 5.56 6.71 5.62
C ALA A 118 4.27 5.87 5.71
N VAL A 119 4.06 4.90 4.82
CA VAL A 119 2.90 3.99 4.87
C VAL A 119 2.90 3.18 6.17
N VAL A 120 4.05 2.63 6.56
CA VAL A 120 4.16 1.86 7.81
C VAL A 120 3.91 2.74 9.03
N ALA A 121 4.47 3.94 9.06
CA ALA A 121 4.26 4.90 10.15
C ALA A 121 2.80 5.38 10.24
N ALA A 122 2.13 5.56 9.10
CA ALA A 122 0.74 5.98 9.05
C ALA A 122 -0.21 4.92 9.64
N ARG A 123 0.15 3.63 9.52
CA ARG A 123 -0.58 2.52 10.15
C ARG A 123 -0.48 2.51 11.68
N SER A 124 0.67 2.92 12.25
CA SER A 124 0.90 2.88 13.70
C SER A 124 0.35 4.09 14.47
N ARG A 125 -0.04 5.17 13.77
CA ARG A 125 -0.72 6.34 14.37
C ARG A 125 -2.12 5.95 14.87
N ARG A 126 -2.21 5.67 16.17
CA ARG A 126 -3.47 5.55 16.93
C ARG A 126 -3.79 6.85 17.64
#